data_AF-X1VCN8-F1
#
_entry.id   AF-X1VCN8-F1
#
_cell.length_a   1.000
_cell.length_b   1.000
_cell.length_c   1.000
_cell.angle_alpha   90.00
_cell.angle_beta   90.00
_cell.angle_gamma   90.00
#
_symmetry.space_group_name_H-M   'P 1'
#
loop_
_entity.id
_entity.type
_entity.pdbx_description
1 polymer ?
#
loop_
_entity_poly.entity_id
_entity_poly.type
_entity_poly.pdbx_seq_one_letter_code
_entity_poly.pdbx_strand_id
1 'polypeptide(L)'
;MASKLEQLGNQYRKDNIIKNTYQNAEGNEYNAKHKNALSDGDNKGKGTGVFLDTYNGGGVNDELGSPSEPGSGRKGNIVKNQYSADKPYSHPDTEDNNGQFRVK
;
A
#
# COMPACT_ATOMS: atom_id res chain seq x y z
N MET A 1 -21.11 42.94 1.03
CA MET A 1 -19.73 43.01 0.49
C MET A 1 -18.96 41.81 1.02
N ALA A 2 -18.23 41.10 0.16
CA ALA A 2 -17.33 40.03 0.60
C ALA A 2 -16.27 40.61 1.54
N SER A 3 -15.89 39.87 2.58
CA SER A 3 -14.83 40.31 3.49
C SER A 3 -13.48 40.35 2.77
N LYS A 4 -12.51 41.10 3.28
CA LYS A 4 -11.15 41.13 2.69
C LYS A 4 -10.50 39.73 2.70
N LEU A 5 -10.76 38.93 3.73
CA LEU A 5 -10.31 37.54 3.81
C LEU A 5 -10.94 36.66 2.72
N GLU A 6 -12.23 36.87 2.45
CA GLU A 6 -12.95 36.14 1.40
C GLU A 6 -12.44 36.49 0.01
N GLN A 7 -12.13 37.76 -0.24
CA GLN A 7 -11.50 38.21 -1.49
C GLN A 7 -10.14 37.54 -1.71
N LEU A 8 -9.26 37.56 -0.70
CA LEU A 8 -7.97 36.87 -0.77
C LEU A 8 -8.13 35.35 -0.94
N GLY A 9 -9.04 34.73 -0.19
CA GLY A 9 -9.31 33.29 -0.28
C GLY A 9 -9.78 32.88 -1.68
N ASN A 10 -10.64 33.70 -2.31
CA ASN A 10 -11.08 33.46 -3.68
C ASN A 10 -9.95 33.61 -4.70
N GLN A 11 -9.06 34.57 -4.51
CA GLN A 11 -7.87 34.74 -5.36
C GLN A 11 -6.96 33.50 -5.28
N TYR A 12 -6.55 33.12 -4.06
CA TYR A 12 -5.66 31.96 -3.89
C TYR A 12 -6.27 30.65 -4.35
N ARG A 13 -7.60 30.47 -4.23
CA ARG A 13 -8.27 29.28 -4.75
C ARG A 13 -8.09 29.17 -6.27
N LYS A 14 -8.29 30.26 -7.01
CA LYS A 14 -8.09 30.29 -8.47
C LYS A 14 -6.64 29.95 -8.81
N ASP A 15 -5.69 30.57 -8.12
CA ASP A 15 -4.26 30.35 -8.36
C ASP A 15 -3.85 28.89 -8.07
N ASN A 16 -4.39 28.29 -7.01
CA ASN A 16 -4.10 26.89 -6.66
C ASN A 16 -4.75 25.88 -7.60
N ILE A 17 -5.96 26.17 -8.12
CA ILE A 17 -6.62 25.31 -9.11
C ILE A 17 -5.77 25.22 -10.37
N ILE A 18 -5.24 26.35 -10.87
CA ILE A 18 -4.41 26.37 -12.09
C ILE A 18 -3.10 25.59 -11.89
N LYS A 19 -2.51 25.66 -10.70
CA LYS A 19 -1.27 24.93 -10.36
C LYS A 19 -1.46 23.44 -10.14
N ASN A 20 -2.70 23.00 -9.91
CA ASN A 20 -2.97 21.60 -9.66
C ASN A 20 -2.72 20.80 -10.94
N THR A 21 -1.80 19.83 -10.89
CA THR A 21 -1.50 18.96 -12.02
C THR A 21 -2.56 17.88 -12.24
N TYR A 22 -3.41 17.62 -11.25
CA TYR A 22 -4.44 16.56 -11.26
C TYR A 22 -5.84 17.13 -11.56
N GLN A 23 -5.94 17.93 -12.61
CA GLN A 23 -7.23 18.47 -13.06
C GLN A 23 -8.01 17.44 -13.88
N ASN A 24 -9.32 17.59 -13.97
CA ASN A 24 -10.22 16.73 -14.77
C ASN A 24 -10.08 16.97 -16.29
N ALA A 25 -8.90 17.38 -16.74
CA ALA A 25 -8.55 17.32 -18.14
C ALA A 25 -7.96 15.93 -18.40
N GLU A 26 -8.39 15.28 -19.48
CA GLU A 26 -7.70 14.11 -20.05
C GLU A 26 -7.62 12.88 -19.11
N GLY A 27 -8.50 12.79 -18.11
CA GLY A 27 -8.53 11.66 -17.16
C GLY A 27 -7.40 11.70 -16.12
N ASN A 28 -6.71 12.83 -15.96
CA ASN A 28 -5.63 13.02 -14.98
C ASN A 28 -6.11 13.35 -13.56
N GLU A 29 -7.38 13.10 -13.27
CA GLU A 29 -8.00 13.37 -11.97
C GLU A 29 -7.49 12.42 -10.89
N TYR A 30 -7.60 12.85 -9.63
CA TYR A 30 -7.26 12.00 -8.48
C TYR A 30 -8.14 10.75 -8.45
N ASN A 31 -7.54 9.59 -8.69
CA ASN A 31 -8.20 8.30 -8.53
C ASN A 31 -7.18 7.18 -8.30
N ALA A 32 -7.66 5.99 -7.92
CA ALA A 32 -6.82 4.83 -7.63
C ALA A 32 -6.09 4.26 -8.85
N LYS A 33 -6.54 4.60 -10.06
CA LYS A 33 -5.97 4.17 -11.35
C LYS A 33 -5.05 5.22 -11.97
N HIS A 34 -4.86 6.37 -11.32
CA HIS A 34 -4.00 7.43 -11.80
C HIS A 34 -2.56 6.91 -11.87
N LYS A 35 -1.81 7.23 -12.94
CA LYS A 35 -0.45 6.70 -13.16
C LYS A 35 0.46 6.85 -11.92
N ASN A 36 0.53 8.06 -11.35
CA ASN A 36 1.32 8.34 -10.14
C ASN A 36 0.87 7.60 -8.87
N ALA A 37 -0.30 6.96 -8.88
CA ALA A 37 -0.78 6.14 -7.76
C ALA A 37 -0.44 4.64 -7.95
N LEU A 38 -0.13 4.21 -9.18
CA LEU A 38 0.10 2.82 -9.53
C LEU A 38 1.52 2.35 -9.17
N SER A 39 1.64 1.11 -8.70
CA SER A 39 2.92 0.39 -8.59
C SER A 39 3.38 0.04 -10.01
N ASP A 40 4.02 0.98 -10.69
CA ASP A 40 4.55 0.83 -12.05
C ASP A 40 6.08 0.65 -12.07
N GLY A 41 6.66 0.34 -10.90
CA GLY A 41 8.09 0.12 -10.71
C GLY A 41 8.86 1.33 -10.17
N ASP A 42 8.19 2.46 -9.94
CA ASP A 42 8.75 3.57 -9.17
C ASP A 42 8.57 3.39 -7.64
N ASN A 43 9.07 4.36 -6.85
CA ASN A 43 8.98 4.32 -5.38
C ASN A 43 7.81 5.12 -4.80
N LYS A 44 7.03 5.78 -5.63
CA LYS A 44 6.01 6.75 -5.22
C LYS A 44 4.62 6.12 -5.26
N GLY A 45 4.30 5.46 -6.37
CA GLY A 45 3.05 4.71 -6.51
C GLY A 45 3.09 3.41 -5.71
N LYS A 46 1.92 3.00 -5.20
CA LYS A 46 1.80 1.78 -4.38
C LYS A 46 0.53 0.96 -4.64
N GLY A 47 -0.44 1.55 -5.34
CA GLY A 47 -1.72 0.90 -5.62
C GLY A 47 -1.68 0.14 -6.94
N THR A 48 -2.74 -0.61 -7.23
CA THR A 48 -2.93 -1.28 -8.52
C THR A 48 -4.21 -0.84 -9.22
N GLY A 49 -4.93 0.13 -8.63
CA GLY A 49 -6.28 0.49 -9.04
C GLY A 49 -7.37 -0.50 -8.61
N VAL A 50 -7.00 -1.58 -7.91
CA VAL A 50 -7.92 -2.57 -7.33
C VAL A 50 -7.97 -2.41 -5.81
N PHE A 51 -9.18 -2.46 -5.26
CA PHE A 51 -9.39 -2.35 -3.81
C PHE A 51 -8.76 -3.55 -3.08
N LEU A 52 -7.92 -3.27 -2.07
CA LEU A 52 -7.24 -4.26 -1.22
C LEU A 52 -6.35 -5.27 -1.96
N ASP A 53 -5.73 -4.86 -3.07
CA ASP A 53 -4.70 -5.66 -3.72
C ASP A 53 -3.36 -5.58 -2.96
N THR A 54 -3.26 -6.37 -1.89
CA THR A 54 -2.05 -6.48 -1.06
C THR A 54 -0.97 -7.34 -1.69
N TYR A 55 -1.29 -8.05 -2.79
CA TYR A 55 -0.35 -9.00 -3.41
C TYR A 55 0.44 -8.38 -4.55
N ASN A 56 -0.21 -7.60 -5.42
CA ASN A 56 0.45 -6.94 -6.57
C ASN A 56 0.74 -5.46 -6.34
N GLY A 57 0.23 -4.87 -5.25
CA GLY A 57 0.61 -3.52 -4.82
C GLY A 57 1.92 -3.50 -4.04
N GLY A 58 2.34 -2.30 -3.66
CA GLY A 58 3.60 -2.05 -2.96
C GLY A 58 4.49 -1.07 -3.71
N GLY A 59 5.62 -0.70 -3.12
CA GLY A 59 6.68 0.02 -3.83
C GLY A 59 7.84 -0.93 -4.16
N VAL A 60 8.82 -0.50 -4.94
CA VAL A 60 9.91 -1.39 -5.39
C VAL A 60 10.64 -2.10 -4.24
N ASN A 61 10.85 -1.43 -3.10
CA ASN A 61 11.53 -2.00 -1.95
C ASN A 61 10.67 -3.01 -1.19
N ASP A 62 9.34 -2.81 -1.19
CA ASP A 62 8.41 -3.81 -0.64
C ASP A 62 8.41 -5.06 -1.51
N GLU A 63 8.37 -4.90 -2.84
CA GLU A 63 8.30 -6.03 -3.76
C GLU A 63 9.63 -6.78 -3.93
N LEU A 64 10.71 -6.04 -4.21
CA LEU A 64 12.02 -6.55 -4.61
C LEU A 64 13.08 -6.50 -3.51
N GLY A 65 12.87 -5.72 -2.45
CA GLY A 65 13.82 -5.55 -1.35
C GLY A 65 14.82 -4.40 -1.55
N SER A 66 15.57 -4.10 -0.50
CA SER A 66 16.65 -3.10 -0.53
C SER A 66 17.89 -3.66 -1.23
N PRO A 67 18.58 -2.87 -2.07
CA PRO A 67 19.88 -3.27 -2.65
C PRO A 67 20.96 -3.57 -1.61
N SER A 68 20.87 -2.97 -0.41
CA SER A 68 21.82 -3.18 0.69
C SER A 68 21.55 -4.46 1.49
N GLU A 69 20.39 -5.09 1.32
CA GLU A 69 19.96 -6.26 2.09
C GLU A 69 19.49 -7.37 1.13
N PRO A 70 20.42 -8.16 0.56
CA PRO A 70 20.09 -9.18 -0.43
C PRO A 70 19.05 -10.20 0.05
N GLY A 71 18.02 -10.39 -0.77
CA GLY A 71 16.91 -11.30 -0.46
C GLY A 71 15.95 -10.77 0.61
N SER A 72 15.94 -9.45 0.85
CA SER A 72 14.83 -8.74 1.49
C SER A 72 13.67 -8.52 0.49
N GLY A 73 12.60 -7.86 0.94
CA GLY A 73 11.38 -7.67 0.15
C GLY A 73 10.50 -8.90 0.12
N ARG A 74 9.25 -8.71 -0.31
CA ARG A 74 8.21 -9.73 -0.33
C ARG A 74 8.61 -10.93 -1.19
N LYS A 75 9.12 -10.71 -2.41
CA LYS A 75 9.57 -11.81 -3.27
C LYS A 75 10.73 -12.59 -2.64
N GLY A 76 11.69 -11.90 -2.03
CA GLY A 76 12.80 -12.53 -1.31
C GLY A 76 12.35 -13.34 -0.08
N ASN A 77 11.42 -12.80 0.70
CA ASN A 77 10.87 -13.44 1.89
C ASN A 77 10.02 -14.67 1.54
N ILE A 78 9.23 -14.62 0.47
CA ILE A 78 8.41 -15.75 0.01
C ILE A 78 9.29 -16.96 -0.34
N VAL A 79 10.42 -16.75 -1.02
CA VAL A 79 11.35 -17.84 -1.39
C VAL A 79 11.95 -18.51 -0.16
N LYS A 80 12.17 -17.75 0.92
CA LYS A 80 12.75 -18.27 2.17
C LYS A 80 11.69 -18.85 3.12
N ASN A 81 10.41 -18.64 2.84
CA ASN A 81 9.35 -19.11 3.72
C ASN A 81 9.28 -20.63 3.69
N GLN A 82 9.34 -21.25 4.87
CA GLN A 82 9.24 -22.70 5.02
C GLN A 82 7.80 -23.22 4.89
N TYR A 83 6.83 -22.30 4.88
CA TYR A 83 5.40 -22.56 4.83
C TYR A 83 4.79 -21.94 3.56
N SER A 84 3.74 -22.57 3.05
CA SER A 84 3.01 -22.15 1.85
C SER A 84 1.56 -22.64 1.92
N ALA A 85 0.77 -22.38 0.86
CA ALA A 85 -0.56 -22.95 0.74
C ALA A 85 -0.52 -24.50 0.73
N ASP A 86 0.49 -25.09 0.11
CA ASP A 86 0.68 -26.55 0.03
C ASP A 86 1.39 -27.14 1.26
N LYS A 87 2.03 -26.29 2.07
CA LYS A 87 2.69 -26.65 3.33
C LYS A 87 2.25 -25.67 4.44
N PRO A 88 1.01 -25.79 4.93
CA PRO A 88 0.48 -24.89 5.94
C PRO A 88 1.23 -25.05 7.25
N TYR A 89 1.05 -24.07 8.15
CA TYR A 89 1.46 -24.23 9.54
C TYR A 89 0.78 -25.47 10.11
N SER A 90 1.57 -26.39 10.65
CA SER A 90 1.02 -27.44 11.50
C SER A 90 0.46 -26.76 12.75
N HIS A 91 -0.69 -27.25 13.23
CA HIS A 91 -1.08 -26.96 14.60
C HIS A 91 0.07 -27.35 15.54
N PRO A 92 0.31 -26.58 16.62
CA PRO A 92 1.31 -26.95 17.61
C PRO A 92 1.03 -28.38 18.09
N ASP A 93 2.08 -29.13 18.35
CA ASP A 93 1.97 -30.45 18.95
C ASP A 93 1.26 -30.32 20.31
N THR A 94 0.09 -30.94 20.44
CA THR A 94 -0.71 -30.98 21.66
C THR A 94 -0.75 -32.37 22.28
N GLU A 95 0.06 -33.33 21.80
CA GLU A 95 0.02 -34.73 22.27
C GLU A 95 0.30 -34.83 23.78
N ASP A 96 1.08 -33.90 24.34
CA ASP A 96 1.36 -33.81 25.77
C ASP A 96 0.51 -32.77 26.53
N ASN A 97 -0.48 -32.15 25.90
CA ASN A 97 -1.36 -31.19 26.56
C ASN A 97 -2.46 -31.90 27.37
N ASN A 98 -2.05 -32.53 28.47
CA ASN A 98 -2.96 -33.04 29.50
C ASN A 98 -3.62 -31.83 30.20
N GLY A 99 -4.78 -31.41 29.68
CA GLY A 99 -5.52 -30.20 30.05
C GLY A 99 -5.28 -29.71 31.49
N GLN A 100 -4.82 -28.46 31.60
CA GLN A 100 -4.48 -27.76 32.86
C GLN A 100 -5.65 -27.58 33.85
N PHE A 101 -6.83 -28.13 33.61
CA PHE A 101 -7.94 -28.08 34.55
C PHE A 101 -8.39 -29.49 34.94
N ARG A 102 -7.83 -30.00 36.03
CA ARG A 102 -8.51 -31.02 36.82
C ARG A 102 -9.57 -30.30 37.65
N VAL A 103 -10.84 -30.49 37.29
CA VAL A 103 -11.97 -30.07 38.14
C VAL A 103 -11.82 -30.80 39.47
N LYS A 104 -11.76 -30.03 40.56
CA LYS A 104 -11.71 -30.56 41.94
C LYS A 104 -13.05 -31.14 42.35
#